data_AF-A0A1L9VBF5-F1
#
_entry.id   AF-A0A1L9VBF5-F1
#
_cell.length_a   1.000
_cell.length_b   1.000
_cell.length_c   1.000
_cell.angle_alpha   90.00
_cell.angle_beta   90.00
_cell.angle_gamma   90.00
#
_symmetry.space_group_name_H-M   'P 1'
#
loop_
_entity.id
_entity.type
_entity.pdbx_description
1 polymer ?
#
loop_
_entity_poly.entity_id
_entity_poly.type
_entity_poly.pdbx_seq_one_letter_code
_entity_poly.pdbx_strand_id
1 'polypeptide(L)'
;MFCSNGTNDAVALAQATIGVHMNEGTGVAKSAADVVLTRPSLAGVLTAITLSKNASNRIKFNFAWSFVYNLFAILLGAGAFVRAQIPPEFAGLGELGSFLPVIVASVLFAFFPGARVTMAKSYSRNRGLCCLSLIVGVGVN
;
A
#
# COMPACT_ATOMS: atom_id res chain seq x y z
N MET A 1 -0.93 16.71 4.96
CA MET A 1 -2.02 16.33 4.03
C MET A 1 -2.76 17.60 3.66
N PHE A 2 -2.90 17.89 2.37
CA PHE A 2 -3.56 19.08 1.86
C PHE A 2 -4.75 18.68 0.99
N CYS A 3 -5.91 19.32 1.17
CA CYS A 3 -7.13 19.00 0.43
C CYS A 3 -7.54 20.22 -0.41
N SER A 4 -7.85 20.00 -1.68
CA SER A 4 -8.30 21.05 -2.59
C SER A 4 -9.51 20.62 -3.42
N ASN A 5 -10.33 21.60 -3.78
CA ASN A 5 -11.48 21.48 -4.66
C ASN A 5 -11.20 21.96 -6.10
N GLY A 6 -10.05 22.56 -6.41
CA GLY A 6 -9.87 23.28 -7.68
C GLY A 6 -8.45 23.31 -8.24
N THR A 7 -8.33 23.84 -9.47
CA THR A 7 -7.05 24.00 -10.21
C THR A 7 -6.11 25.04 -9.63
N ASN A 8 -6.66 26.05 -8.94
CA ASN A 8 -5.92 27.10 -8.22
C ASN A 8 -4.83 26.50 -7.31
N ASP A 9 -5.17 25.44 -6.57
CA ASP A 9 -4.26 24.88 -5.57
C ASP A 9 -3.38 23.76 -6.11
N ALA A 10 -3.26 23.61 -7.44
CA ALA A 10 -2.47 22.53 -8.05
C ALA A 10 -0.99 22.58 -7.62
N VAL A 11 -0.41 23.77 -7.45
CA VAL A 11 0.96 23.93 -6.93
C VAL A 11 1.05 23.53 -5.46
N ALA A 12 0.04 23.88 -4.65
CA ALA A 12 -0.01 23.49 -3.25
C ALA A 12 -0.22 21.97 -3.08
N LEU A 13 -0.99 21.33 -3.95
CA LEU A 13 -1.14 19.87 -4.03
C LEU A 13 0.19 19.19 -4.33
N ALA A 14 0.95 19.69 -5.32
CA ALA A 14 2.24 19.13 -5.71
C ALA A 14 3.35 19.31 -4.66
N GLN A 15 3.23 20.32 -3.79
CA GLN A 15 4.16 20.56 -2.68
C GLN A 15 3.78 19.81 -1.40
N ALA A 16 2.54 19.33 -1.29
CA ALA A 16 2.08 18.60 -0.12
C ALA A 16 2.67 17.19 -0.07
N THR A 17 2.98 16.70 1.13
CA THR A 17 3.40 15.29 1.32
C THR A 17 2.32 14.29 0.91
N ILE A 18 1.05 14.71 1.01
CA ILE A 18 -0.13 13.95 0.57
C ILE A 18 -1.14 14.99 0.07
N GLY A 19 -1.32 15.08 -1.25
CA GLY A 19 -2.30 15.94 -1.91
C GLY A 19 -3.60 15.20 -2.21
N VAL A 20 -4.74 15.73 -1.74
CA VAL A 20 -6.07 15.16 -1.99
C VAL A 20 -6.93 16.13 -2.80
N HIS A 21 -7.46 15.63 -3.92
CA HIS A 21 -8.34 16.41 -4.78
C HIS A 21 -9.76 15.83 -4.82
N MET A 22 -10.77 16.69 -4.70
CA MET A 22 -12.17 16.34 -4.91
C MET A 22 -12.50 16.42 -6.40
N ASN A 23 -13.10 15.36 -6.97
CA ASN A 23 -13.39 15.26 -8.41
C ASN A 23 -14.56 16.19 -8.83
N GLU A 24 -14.32 17.50 -8.87
CA GLU A 24 -15.26 18.54 -9.34
C GLU A 24 -14.98 19.01 -10.79
N GLY A 25 -14.26 18.22 -11.59
CA GLY A 25 -14.29 18.34 -13.06
C GLY A 25 -13.12 19.06 -13.73
N THR A 26 -11.97 19.25 -13.07
CA THR A 26 -10.80 19.89 -13.70
C THR A 26 -9.57 18.96 -13.76
N GLY A 27 -9.01 18.77 -14.96
CA GLY A 27 -7.95 17.77 -15.22
C GLY A 27 -6.56 18.11 -14.67
N VAL A 28 -6.29 19.39 -14.41
CA VAL A 28 -4.96 19.86 -13.96
C VAL A 28 -4.73 19.50 -12.48
N ALA A 29 -5.69 19.81 -11.60
CA ALA A 29 -5.60 19.47 -10.18
C ALA A 29 -5.60 17.95 -9.94
N LYS A 30 -6.34 17.20 -10.77
CA LYS A 30 -6.38 15.74 -10.72
C LYS A 30 -5.01 15.09 -10.98
N SER A 31 -4.20 15.67 -11.86
CA SER A 31 -2.86 15.13 -12.20
C SER A 31 -1.79 15.50 -11.16
N ALA A 32 -2.02 16.59 -10.42
CA ALA A 32 -1.12 17.09 -9.38
C ALA A 32 -1.40 16.47 -7.99
N ALA A 33 -2.50 15.75 -7.82
CA ALA A 33 -2.90 15.13 -6.55
C ALA A 33 -2.53 13.64 -6.50
N ASP A 34 -2.15 13.17 -5.30
CA ASP A 34 -1.83 11.76 -5.03
C ASP A 34 -3.10 10.91 -4.85
N VAL A 35 -4.15 11.50 -4.26
CA VAL A 35 -5.42 10.83 -3.98
C VAL A 35 -6.56 11.65 -4.55
N VAL A 36 -7.46 11.00 -5.31
CA VAL A 36 -8.62 11.65 -5.89
C VAL A 36 -9.89 11.03 -5.35
N LEU A 37 -10.71 11.84 -4.69
CA LEU A 37 -12.00 11.45 -4.18
C LEU A 37 -12.99 11.41 -5.35
N THR A 38 -13.52 10.22 -5.65
CA THR A 38 -14.49 10.03 -6.74
C THR A 38 -15.86 10.61 -6.43
N ARG A 39 -16.20 10.71 -5.13
CA ARG A 39 -17.42 11.36 -4.63
C ARG A 39 -17.07 12.68 -3.92
N PRO A 40 -17.90 13.72 -4.03
CA PRO A 40 -17.71 15.00 -3.34
C PRO A 40 -18.07 14.88 -1.85
N SER A 41 -17.40 13.99 -1.13
CA SER A 41 -17.59 13.81 0.31
C SER A 41 -16.25 13.71 1.03
N LEU A 42 -16.08 14.52 2.08
CA LEU A 42 -14.91 14.46 2.96
C LEU A 42 -14.82 13.12 3.71
N ALA A 43 -15.92 12.36 3.79
CA ALA A 43 -15.94 11.02 4.35
C ALA A 43 -14.94 10.07 3.65
N GLY A 44 -14.67 10.26 2.34
CA GLY A 44 -13.68 9.44 1.64
C GLY A 44 -12.25 9.63 2.15
N VAL A 45 -11.92 10.80 2.73
CA VAL A 45 -10.62 11.06 3.37
C VAL A 45 -10.45 10.20 4.63
N LEU A 46 -11.49 10.15 5.47
CA LEU A 46 -11.51 9.31 6.66
C LEU A 46 -11.35 7.83 6.31
N THR A 47 -12.04 7.36 5.26
CA THR A 47 -11.90 6.00 4.75
C THR A 47 -10.47 5.73 4.25
N ALA A 48 -9.87 6.67 3.52
CA ALA A 48 -8.49 6.55 3.03
C ALA A 48 -7.47 6.44 4.17
N ILE A 49 -7.60 7.28 5.21
CA ILE A 49 -6.72 7.24 6.39
C ILE A 49 -6.88 5.92 7.14
N THR A 50 -8.12 5.47 7.34
CA THR A 50 -8.40 4.21 8.06
C THR A 50 -7.86 3.01 7.30
N LEU A 51 -8.03 2.98 5.98
CA LEU A 51 -7.47 1.96 5.12
C LEU A 51 -5.94 1.95 5.17
N SER A 52 -5.30 3.12 5.08
CA SER A 52 -3.84 3.26 5.17
C SER A 52 -3.29 2.72 6.50
N LYS A 53 -3.96 3.03 7.63
CA LYS A 53 -3.59 2.49 8.95
C LYS A 53 -3.72 0.97 9.01
N ASN A 54 -4.80 0.42 8.49
CA ASN A 54 -5.03 -1.03 8.47
C ASN A 54 -3.99 -1.76 7.60
N ALA A 55 -3.69 -1.22 6.41
CA ALA A 55 -2.65 -1.73 5.54
C ALA A 55 -1.26 -1.68 6.22
N SER A 56 -0.93 -0.55 6.86
CA SER A 56 0.35 -0.37 7.57
C SER A 56 0.52 -1.36 8.72
N ASN A 57 -0.53 -1.61 9.50
CA ASN A 57 -0.49 -2.59 10.60
C ASN A 57 -0.24 -4.01 10.07
N ARG A 58 -0.80 -4.35 8.90
CA ARG A 58 -0.59 -5.66 8.28
C ARG A 58 0.82 -5.82 7.70
N ILE A 59 1.37 -4.77 7.08
CA ILE A 59 2.76 -4.75 6.61
C ILE A 59 3.70 -4.99 7.79
N LYS A 60 3.49 -4.29 8.91
CA LYS A 60 4.28 -4.50 10.14
C LYS A 60 4.18 -5.94 10.65
N PHE A 61 2.98 -6.52 10.66
CA PHE A 61 2.78 -7.91 11.06
C PHE A 61 3.50 -8.89 10.14
N ASN A 62 3.33 -8.77 8.82
CA ASN A 62 3.99 -9.63 7.83
C ASN A 62 5.51 -9.54 7.92
N PHE A 63 6.05 -8.33 8.09
CA PHE A 63 7.49 -8.11 8.25
C PHE A 63 8.01 -8.73 9.55
N ALA A 64 7.32 -8.51 10.67
CA ALA A 64 7.68 -9.10 11.96
C ALA A 64 7.65 -10.64 11.90
N TRP A 65 6.64 -11.21 11.26
CA TRP A 65 6.50 -12.66 11.09
C TRP A 65 7.60 -13.26 10.22
N SER A 66 7.92 -12.63 9.09
CA SER A 66 9.03 -13.05 8.22
C SER A 66 10.37 -12.97 8.95
N PHE A 67 10.59 -11.90 9.73
CA PHE A 67 11.80 -11.75 10.53
C PHE A 67 11.94 -12.87 11.57
N VAL A 68 10.87 -13.21 12.29
CA VAL A 68 10.87 -14.30 13.27
C VAL A 68 11.20 -15.64 12.60
N TYR A 69 10.56 -15.97 11.47
CA TYR A 69 10.85 -17.22 10.75
C TYR A 69 12.29 -17.30 10.26
N ASN A 70 12.78 -16.23 9.62
CA ASN A 70 14.14 -16.19 9.12
C ASN A 70 15.17 -16.28 10.25
N LEU A 71 14.91 -15.62 11.38
CA LEU A 71 15.76 -15.72 12.58
C LEU A 71 15.76 -17.15 13.13
N PHE A 72 14.61 -17.81 13.25
CA PHE A 72 14.52 -19.20 13.69
C PHE A 72 15.24 -20.17 12.74
N ALA A 73 15.09 -19.98 11.42
CA ALA A 73 15.75 -20.79 10.42
C ALA A 73 17.27 -20.66 10.49
N ILE A 74 17.79 -19.43 10.65
CA ILE A 74 19.22 -19.17 10.83
C ILE A 74 19.73 -19.79 12.14
N LEU A 75 19.01 -19.64 13.26
CA LEU A 75 19.43 -20.21 14.55
C LEU A 75 19.47 -21.75 14.54
N LEU A 76 18.52 -22.39 13.86
CA LEU A 76 18.51 -23.84 13.65
C LEU A 76 19.67 -24.28 12.73
N GLY A 77 19.90 -23.57 11.62
CA GLY A 77 21.00 -23.85 10.69
C GLY A 77 22.39 -23.59 11.28
N ALA A 78 22.54 -22.57 12.12
CA ALA A 78 23.77 -22.22 12.83
C ALA A 78 24.09 -23.19 13.99
N GLY A 79 23.24 -24.19 14.24
CA GLY A 79 23.53 -25.25 15.20
C GLY A 79 23.36 -24.86 16.67
N ALA A 80 22.57 -23.81 16.97
CA ALA A 80 22.28 -23.41 18.36
C ALA A 80 21.60 -24.53 19.18
N PHE A 81 20.93 -25.48 18.51
CA PHE A 81 20.38 -26.70 19.12
C PHE A 81 21.16 -27.93 18.64
N VAL A 82 22.07 -28.42 19.49
CA VAL A 82 22.99 -29.55 19.24
C VAL A 82 22.27 -30.89 18.93
N ARG A 83 20.96 -31.02 19.19
CA ARG A 83 20.15 -32.24 18.97
C ARG A 83 19.03 -32.10 17.94
N ALA A 84 18.89 -30.95 17.27
CA ALA A 84 17.81 -30.69 16.32
C ALA A 84 18.37 -30.10 15.01
N GLN A 85 19.29 -30.82 14.37
CA GLN A 85 19.69 -30.54 12.99
C GLN A 85 18.61 -31.07 12.06
N ILE A 86 17.92 -30.17 11.36
CA ILE A 86 17.01 -30.55 10.29
C ILE A 86 17.88 -30.95 9.08
N PRO A 87 17.70 -32.16 8.50
CA PRO A 87 18.46 -32.56 7.33
C PRO A 87 18.16 -31.60 6.16
N PRO A 88 19.17 -31.23 5.35
CA PRO A 88 19.10 -30.11 4.39
C PRO A 88 18.04 -30.31 3.30
N GLU A 89 17.61 -31.54 3.07
CA GLU A 89 16.49 -31.93 2.21
C GLU A 89 15.15 -31.27 2.59
N PHE A 90 14.94 -30.91 3.87
CA PHE A 90 13.73 -30.20 4.31
C PHE A 90 13.91 -28.68 4.43
N ALA A 91 15.10 -28.14 4.13
CA ALA A 91 15.35 -26.70 4.18
C ALA A 91 14.43 -25.92 3.21
N GLY A 92 14.15 -26.49 2.02
CA GLY A 92 13.21 -25.92 1.06
C GLY A 92 11.75 -25.91 1.54
N LEU A 93 11.34 -26.90 2.34
CA LEU A 93 10.02 -26.93 2.99
C LEU A 93 9.90 -25.86 4.09
N GLY A 94 10.99 -25.57 4.80
CA GLY A 94 11.07 -24.47 5.76
C GLY A 94 10.94 -23.09 5.11
N GLU A 95 11.50 -22.91 3.91
CA GLU A 95 11.34 -21.67 3.13
C GLU A 95 9.86 -21.37 2.84
N LEU A 96 9.09 -22.40 2.43
CA LEU A 96 7.65 -22.26 2.18
C LEU A 96 6.88 -21.80 3.42
N GLY A 97 7.30 -22.22 4.61
CA GLY A 97 6.71 -21.80 5.88
C GLY A 97 6.87 -20.30 6.17
N SER A 98 7.90 -19.66 5.62
CA SER A 98 8.16 -18.24 5.89
C SER A 98 7.28 -17.30 5.06
N PHE A 99 7.00 -17.64 3.79
CA PHE A 99 6.28 -16.74 2.89
C PHE A 99 4.83 -17.16 2.59
N LEU A 100 4.45 -18.45 2.68
CA LEU A 100 3.05 -18.87 2.44
C LEU A 100 2.05 -18.21 3.40
N PRO A 101 2.30 -18.12 4.73
CA PRO A 101 1.39 -17.44 5.64
C PRO A 101 1.28 -15.93 5.33
N VAL A 102 2.38 -15.31 4.90
CA VAL A 102 2.44 -13.90 4.50
C VAL A 102 1.62 -13.65 3.24
N ILE A 103 1.73 -14.53 2.24
CA ILE A 103 0.96 -14.44 0.99
C ILE A 103 -0.53 -14.63 1.29
N VAL A 104 -0.91 -15.67 2.04
CA VAL A 104 -2.31 -15.92 2.41
C VAL A 104 -2.89 -14.75 3.20
N ALA A 105 -2.16 -14.22 4.19
CA ALA A 105 -2.58 -13.07 4.98
C ALA A 105 -2.74 -11.80 4.14
N SER A 106 -1.96 -11.66 3.06
CA SER A 106 -2.02 -10.54 2.12
C SER A 106 -3.16 -10.69 1.12
N VAL A 107 -3.36 -11.88 0.56
CA VAL A 107 -4.47 -12.20 -0.34
C VAL A 107 -5.81 -12.05 0.38
N LEU A 108 -5.92 -12.52 1.62
CA LEU A 108 -7.15 -12.37 2.42
C LEU A 108 -7.52 -10.90 2.65
N PHE A 109 -6.54 -10.01 2.76
CA PHE A 109 -6.80 -8.57 2.89
C PHE A 109 -7.31 -7.95 1.58
N ALA A 110 -6.92 -8.50 0.41
CA ALA A 110 -7.48 -8.06 -0.86
C ALA A 110 -9.00 -8.32 -0.97
N PHE A 111 -9.53 -9.23 -0.16
CA PHE A 111 -10.97 -9.53 -0.08
C PHE A 111 -11.73 -8.71 0.97
N PHE A 112 -11.09 -7.82 1.73
CA PHE A 112 -11.78 -7.03 2.75
C PHE A 112 -12.80 -6.07 2.10
N PRO A 113 -14.12 -6.24 2.37
CA PRO A 113 -15.16 -5.41 1.78
C PRO A 113 -15.23 -4.10 2.57
N GLY A 114 -14.66 -3.01 2.05
CA GLY A 114 -14.78 -1.72 2.71
C GLY A 114 -14.22 -0.51 1.98
N ALA A 115 -13.23 -0.70 1.09
CA ALA A 115 -12.73 0.39 0.27
C ALA A 115 -12.25 -0.17 -1.07
N ARG A 116 -13.03 0.06 -2.13
CA ARG A 116 -12.54 -0.18 -3.48
C ARG A 116 -11.56 0.93 -3.80
N VAL A 117 -10.28 0.59 -3.78
CA VAL A 117 -9.22 1.44 -4.29
C VAL A 117 -9.15 1.23 -5.79
N THR A 118 -9.65 2.18 -6.56
CA THR A 118 -9.48 2.18 -8.01
C THR A 118 -8.17 2.89 -8.33
N MET A 119 -7.17 2.11 -8.73
CA MET A 119 -5.93 2.67 -9.27
C MET A 119 -6.17 3.11 -10.71
N ALA A 120 -6.15 4.42 -10.95
CA ALA A 120 -6.17 4.98 -12.30
C ALA A 120 -4.79 5.54 -12.63
N LYS A 121 -4.19 5.05 -13.71
CA LYS A 121 -2.91 5.56 -14.21
C LYS A 121 -3.20 6.84 -14.99
N SER A 122 -2.89 8.00 -14.41
CA SER A 122 -3.03 9.28 -15.11
C SER A 122 -1.71 9.60 -15.80
N TYR A 123 -1.70 9.44 -17.12
CA TYR A 123 -0.56 9.77 -17.97
C TYR A 123 -0.68 11.24 -18.38
N SER A 124 0.10 12.12 -17.73
CA SER A 124 0.21 13.53 -18.11
C SER A 124 1.40 13.72 -19.04
N ARG A 125 1.12 14.01 -20.31
CA ARG A 125 2.15 14.35 -21.31
C ARG A 125 2.26 15.87 -21.40
N ASN A 126 3.19 16.48 -20.67
CA ASN A 126 3.55 17.88 -20.92
C ASN A 126 5.06 18.14 -20.72
N ARG A 127 5.68 18.75 -21.74
CA ARG A 127 7.09 19.20 -21.86
C ARG A 127 8.17 18.33 -21.17
N GLY A 128 8.47 17.17 -21.76
CA GLY A 128 9.77 16.49 -21.58
C GLY A 128 9.94 15.57 -20.37
N LEU A 129 8.98 15.54 -19.42
CA LEU A 129 8.94 14.53 -18.36
C LEU A 129 7.64 13.73 -18.43
N CYS A 130 7.75 12.43 -18.65
CA CYS A 130 6.65 11.48 -18.44
C CYS A 130 6.40 11.36 -16.93
N CYS A 131 5.55 12.23 -16.37
CA CYS A 131 5.12 12.08 -14.98
C CYS A 131 3.99 11.05 -14.92
N LEU A 132 4.32 9.87 -14.43
CA LEU A 132 3.37 8.79 -14.23
C LEU A 132 2.72 8.94 -12.85
N SER A 133 1.68 9.77 -12.74
CA SER A 133 0.94 9.91 -11.49
C SER A 133 -0.04 8.73 -11.33
N LEU A 134 0.17 7.96 -10.27
CA LEU A 134 -0.72 6.86 -9.89
C LEU A 134 -1.85 7.46 -9.04
N ILE A 135 -3.03 7.64 -9.64
CA ILE A 135 -4.16 8.22 -8.94
C ILE A 135 -4.91 7.12 -8.20
N VAL A 136 -4.95 7.23 -6.88
CA VAL A 136 -5.68 6.34 -6.00
C VAL A 136 -7.10 6.89 -5.80
N GLY A 137 -8.08 6.26 -6.44
CA GLY A 137 -9.50 6.57 -6.27
C GLY A 137 -10.09 5.81 -5.08
N VAL A 138 -10.58 6.50 -4.06
CA VAL A 138 -11.24 5.88 -2.90
C VAL A 138 -12.75 6.01 -3.07
N GLY A 139 -13.42 4.92 -3.43
CA GLY A 139 -14.88 4.85 -3.50
C GLY A 139 -15.47 4.38 -2.16
N VAL A 140 -16.29 5.23 -1.53
CA VAL A 140 -17.17 4.84 -0.42
C VAL A 140 -18.48 4.36 -1.05
N ASN A 141 -18.99 3.19 -0.64
CA ASN A 141 -20.28 2.68 -1.15
C ASN A 141 -21.41 3.63 -0.74
#